data_AF-A0A354GV95-F1
#
_entry.id   AF-A0A354GV95-F1
#
_cell.length_a   1.000
_cell.length_b   1.000
_cell.length_c   1.000
_cell.angle_alpha   90.00
_cell.angle_beta   90.00
_cell.angle_gamma   90.00
#
_symmetry.space_group_name_H-M   'P 1'
#
loop_
_entity.id
_entity.type
_entity.pdbx_description
1 polymer ?
#
loop_
_entity_poly.entity_id
_entity_poly.type
_entity_poly.pdbx_seq_one_letter_code
_entity_poly.pdbx_strand_id
1 'polypeptide(L)'
;MAKESEPVVLELATLTREQMGPYLLLGLDKSADKEQIDKNWADRVRWALRQPPQIKAPREDVNWAHETLKEIDKRIRCDVSSLNTDTADGVIGQLTSRYGVNGGQPGRAWQPLDNEKPLADYMPPAEIPDAAEVRAALVVPETPEDMPFATTLLEHLAQQDLDPWAFDLPTQDHTP
;
A
#
# COMPACT_ATOMS: atom_id res chain seq x y z
N MET A 1 29.55 4.08 -10.70
CA MET A 1 28.99 2.95 -9.92
C MET A 1 27.93 3.54 -9.02
N ALA A 2 26.66 3.23 -9.26
CA ALA A 2 25.54 3.78 -8.50
C ALA A 2 25.57 3.23 -7.07
N LYS A 3 25.52 4.10 -6.07
CA LYS A 3 25.29 3.69 -4.68
C LYS A 3 23.87 3.11 -4.64
N GLU A 4 23.76 1.82 -4.39
CA GLU A 4 22.50 1.18 -4.02
C GLU A 4 21.89 1.99 -2.87
N SER A 5 20.63 2.40 -3.02
CA SER A 5 19.89 3.12 -2.00
C SER A 5 19.74 2.20 -0.79
N GLU A 6 20.60 2.36 0.20
CA GLU A 6 20.50 1.61 1.46
C GLU A 6 19.09 1.83 2.04
N PRO A 7 18.37 0.74 2.38
CA PRO A 7 17.01 0.85 2.88
C PRO A 7 17.00 1.70 4.14
N VAL A 8 16.15 2.73 4.17
CA VAL A 8 15.95 3.58 5.35
C VAL A 8 15.46 2.70 6.50
N VAL A 9 16.37 2.35 7.41
CA VAL A 9 16.04 1.65 8.65
C VAL A 9 15.45 2.68 9.60
N LEU A 10 14.12 2.80 9.59
CA LEU A 10 13.42 3.55 10.62
C LEU A 10 13.64 2.82 11.95
N GLU A 11 14.42 3.41 12.85
CA GLU A 11 14.53 2.99 14.25
C GLU A 11 13.20 3.31 14.96
N LEU A 12 12.20 2.46 14.71
CA LEU A 12 10.93 2.48 15.43
C LEU A 12 11.22 2.19 16.91
N ALA A 13 10.66 3.00 17.80
CA ALA A 13 10.73 2.76 19.24
C ALA A 13 10.31 1.32 19.55
N THR A 14 11.17 0.55 20.21
CA THR A 14 10.85 -0.84 20.57
C THR A 14 9.77 -0.82 21.64
N LEU A 15 8.56 -1.21 21.24
CA LEU A 15 7.44 -1.40 22.17
C LEU A 15 7.82 -2.46 23.21
N THR A 16 7.39 -2.25 24.46
CA THR A 16 7.59 -3.29 25.48
C THR A 16 6.72 -4.50 25.17
N ARG A 17 7.07 -5.67 25.73
CA ARG A 17 6.27 -6.89 25.57
C ARG A 17 4.81 -6.72 26.01
N GLU A 18 4.54 -5.89 27.03
CA GLU A 18 3.17 -5.61 27.47
C GLU A 18 2.40 -4.77 26.45
N GLN A 19 3.08 -3.83 25.79
CA GLN A 19 2.49 -2.99 24.75
C GLN A 19 2.23 -3.77 23.45
N MET A 20 3.14 -4.66 23.05
CA MET A 20 2.94 -5.55 21.89
C MET A 20 1.85 -6.59 22.13
N GLY A 21 1.78 -7.12 23.36
CA GLY A 21 0.85 -8.16 23.73
C GLY A 21 1.28 -9.57 23.27
N PRO A 22 0.74 -10.62 23.92
CA PRO A 22 1.19 -11.99 23.72
C PRO A 22 0.85 -12.57 22.34
N TYR A 23 -0.26 -12.11 21.73
CA TYR A 23 -0.68 -12.53 20.39
C TYR A 23 0.30 -12.11 19.31
N LEU A 24 0.72 -10.85 19.35
CA LEU A 24 1.64 -10.31 18.35
C LEU A 24 3.03 -10.94 18.48
N LEU A 25 3.50 -11.16 19.71
CA LEU A 25 4.76 -11.84 19.99
C LEU A 25 4.83 -13.26 19.41
N LEU A 26 3.71 -13.99 19.44
CA LEU A 26 3.63 -15.32 18.83
C LEU A 26 3.22 -15.28 17.35
N GLY A 27 2.71 -14.15 16.86
CA GLY A 27 2.16 -14.01 15.51
C GLY A 27 0.84 -14.76 15.33
N LEU A 28 -0.02 -14.68 16.33
CA LEU A 28 -1.30 -15.39 16.41
C LEU A 28 -2.47 -14.41 16.34
N ASP A 29 -3.59 -14.91 15.82
CA ASP A 29 -4.90 -14.27 15.96
C ASP A 29 -5.43 -14.47 17.39
N LYS A 30 -6.28 -13.55 17.88
CA LYS A 30 -6.98 -13.72 19.16
C LYS A 30 -7.95 -14.88 19.19
N SER A 31 -8.37 -15.41 18.06
CA SER A 31 -9.19 -16.63 17.96
C SER A 31 -8.36 -17.91 18.04
N ALA A 32 -7.03 -17.81 18.16
CA ALA A 32 -6.15 -18.97 18.13
C ALA A 32 -6.50 -20.00 19.22
N ASP A 33 -6.55 -21.26 18.79
CA ASP A 33 -6.74 -22.40 19.68
C ASP A 33 -5.43 -22.81 20.37
N LYS A 34 -5.54 -23.73 21.32
CA LYS A 34 -4.39 -24.18 22.11
C LYS A 34 -3.30 -24.82 21.25
N GLU A 35 -3.69 -25.58 20.23
CA GLU A 35 -2.74 -26.28 19.36
C GLU A 35 -1.94 -25.29 18.51
N GLN A 36 -2.60 -24.27 17.97
CA GLN A 36 -1.99 -23.16 17.25
C GLN A 36 -1.04 -22.36 18.15
N ILE A 37 -1.41 -22.11 19.41
CA ILE A 37 -0.56 -21.43 20.39
C ILE A 37 0.72 -22.23 20.64
N ASP A 38 0.61 -23.52 20.92
CA ASP A 38 1.76 -24.38 21.21
C ASP A 38 2.69 -24.52 20.00
N LYS A 39 2.12 -24.67 18.79
CA LYS A 39 2.87 -24.73 17.54
C LYS A 39 3.65 -23.45 17.27
N ASN A 40 2.99 -22.29 17.33
CA ASN A 40 3.63 -21.01 17.04
C ASN A 40 4.67 -20.65 18.11
N TRP A 41 4.42 -20.98 19.38
CA TRP A 41 5.43 -20.85 20.43
C TRP A 41 6.70 -21.65 20.10
N ALA A 42 6.57 -22.93 19.73
CA ALA A 42 7.72 -23.77 19.40
C ALA A 42 8.53 -23.22 18.22
N ASP A 43 7.86 -22.75 17.17
CA ASP A 43 8.51 -22.14 16.01
C ASP A 43 9.23 -20.83 16.37
N ARG A 44 8.59 -19.97 17.18
CA ARG A 44 9.18 -18.71 17.66
C ARG A 44 10.40 -18.92 18.53
N VAL A 45 10.37 -19.92 19.43
CA VAL A 45 11.54 -20.32 20.23
C VAL A 45 12.67 -20.79 19.31
N ARG A 46 12.38 -21.61 18.31
CA ARG A 46 13.38 -22.08 17.34
C ARG A 46 13.99 -20.91 16.56
N TRP A 47 13.20 -19.92 16.16
CA TRP A 47 13.67 -18.74 15.44
C TRP A 47 14.51 -17.80 16.31
N ALA A 48 14.16 -17.64 17.59
CA ALA A 48 14.94 -16.86 18.54
C ALA A 48 16.30 -17.49 18.85
N LEU A 49 16.42 -18.82 18.79
CA LEU A 49 17.65 -19.57 19.08
C LEU A 49 18.61 -19.68 17.89
N ARG A 50 18.21 -19.29 16.67
CA ARG A 50 19.11 -19.32 15.49
C ARG A 50 20.23 -18.28 15.62
N GLN A 51 21.37 -18.53 14.98
CA GLN A 51 22.49 -17.59 14.89
C GLN A 51 22.82 -17.30 13.41
N PRO A 52 22.58 -16.06 12.91
CA PRO A 52 21.93 -14.95 13.60
C PRO A 52 20.42 -15.21 13.85
N PRO A 53 19.82 -14.56 14.87
CA PRO A 53 18.41 -14.74 15.20
C PRO A 53 17.51 -14.25 14.06
N GLN A 54 16.48 -15.03 13.75
CA GLN A 54 15.56 -14.72 12.66
C GLN A 54 14.46 -13.74 13.09
N ILE A 55 14.25 -13.57 14.39
CA ILE A 55 13.33 -12.61 14.99
C ILE A 55 14.07 -11.75 16.03
N LYS A 56 13.66 -10.49 16.18
CA LYS A 56 14.21 -9.58 17.19
C LYS A 56 13.67 -9.83 18.60
N ALA A 57 12.56 -10.56 18.73
CA ALA A 57 11.95 -10.85 20.02
C ALA A 57 12.83 -11.81 20.84
N PRO A 58 13.20 -11.45 22.08
CA PRO A 58 14.00 -12.31 22.94
C PRO A 58 13.19 -13.54 23.37
N ARG A 59 13.88 -14.62 23.71
CA ARG A 59 13.25 -15.89 24.09
C ARG A 59 12.37 -15.75 25.33
N GLU A 60 12.76 -14.86 26.25
CA GLU A 60 12.05 -14.55 27.48
C GLU A 60 10.65 -14.01 27.18
N ASP A 61 10.52 -13.14 26.17
CA ASP A 61 9.24 -12.55 25.78
C ASP A 61 8.35 -13.57 25.07
N VAL A 62 8.94 -14.47 24.27
CA VAL A 62 8.22 -15.59 23.63
C VAL A 62 7.64 -16.54 24.69
N ASN A 63 8.41 -16.85 25.74
CA ASN A 63 7.94 -17.69 26.85
C ASN A 63 6.88 -16.99 27.70
N TRP A 64 7.07 -15.71 27.99
CA TRP A 64 6.07 -14.90 28.68
C TRP A 64 4.73 -14.89 27.92
N ALA A 65 4.77 -14.75 26.59
CA ALA A 65 3.58 -14.78 25.76
C ALA A 65 2.86 -16.13 25.86
N HIS A 66 3.59 -17.26 25.80
CA HIS A 66 3.02 -18.59 25.97
C HIS A 66 2.36 -18.79 27.33
N GLU A 67 3.02 -18.38 28.42
CA GLU A 67 2.46 -18.49 29.77
C GLU A 67 1.22 -17.62 29.96
N THR A 68 1.23 -16.41 29.40
CA THR A 68 0.11 -15.47 29.48
C THR A 68 -1.14 -16.00 28.76
N LEU A 69 -0.97 -16.70 27.63
CA LEU A 69 -2.09 -17.26 26.87
C LEU A 69 -2.68 -18.55 27.46
N LYS A 70 -2.01 -19.20 28.42
CA LYS A 70 -2.53 -20.41 29.09
C LYS A 70 -3.72 -20.10 30.01
N GLU A 71 -3.76 -18.91 30.61
CA GLU A 71 -4.80 -18.50 31.55
C GLU A 71 -5.73 -17.46 30.92
N ILE A 72 -7.03 -17.74 30.92
CA ILE A 72 -8.05 -16.87 30.31
C ILE A 72 -8.02 -15.47 30.94
N ASP A 73 -7.88 -15.35 32.26
CA ASP A 73 -7.87 -14.06 32.94
C ASP A 73 -6.63 -13.21 32.61
N LYS A 74 -5.48 -13.86 32.39
CA LYS A 74 -4.24 -13.17 31.98
C LYS A 74 -4.32 -12.74 30.52
N ARG A 75 -4.85 -13.59 29.66
CA ARG A 75 -5.16 -13.29 28.27
C ARG A 75 -6.00 -12.03 28.14
N ILE A 76 -7.13 -11.94 28.87
CA ILE A 76 -8.03 -10.77 28.82
C ILE A 76 -7.33 -9.52 29.35
N ARG A 77 -6.62 -9.60 30.47
CA ARG A 77 -5.91 -8.45 31.06
C ARG A 77 -4.82 -7.89 30.15
N CYS A 78 -3.97 -8.76 29.63
CA CYS A 78 -2.91 -8.36 28.72
C CYS A 78 -3.46 -7.79 27.42
N ASP A 79 -4.62 -8.30 26.99
CA ASP A 79 -5.27 -7.80 25.80
C ASP A 79 -5.71 -6.34 25.94
N VAL A 80 -6.43 -6.03 27.03
CA VAL A 80 -6.90 -4.68 27.35
C VAL A 80 -5.74 -3.68 27.51
N SER A 81 -4.59 -4.13 28.01
CA SER A 81 -3.42 -3.27 28.19
C SER A 81 -2.53 -3.11 26.95
N SER A 82 -2.71 -3.98 25.95
CA SER A 82 -1.88 -3.96 24.75
C SER A 82 -2.35 -2.90 23.77
N LEU A 83 -1.43 -2.34 22.98
CA LEU A 83 -1.75 -1.41 21.89
C LEU A 83 -2.22 -2.15 20.62
N ASN A 84 -2.73 -3.37 20.79
CA ASN A 84 -3.19 -4.21 19.70
C ASN A 84 -4.65 -3.84 19.35
N THR A 85 -4.82 -2.59 18.92
CA THR A 85 -6.13 -1.93 18.66
C THR A 85 -6.97 -2.67 17.63
N ASP A 86 -6.33 -3.50 16.79
CA ASP A 86 -6.98 -4.19 15.68
C ASP A 86 -7.83 -5.42 16.07
N THR A 87 -7.85 -5.78 17.34
CA THR A 87 -8.35 -7.09 17.75
C THR A 87 -9.34 -7.05 18.91
N ALA A 88 -9.78 -5.88 19.40
CA ALA A 88 -10.89 -5.83 20.36
C ALA A 88 -12.20 -6.29 19.70
N ASP A 89 -12.42 -5.90 18.43
CA ASP A 89 -13.62 -6.21 17.66
C ASP A 89 -13.36 -7.17 16.47
N GLY A 90 -12.09 -7.58 16.26
CA GLY A 90 -11.69 -8.40 15.12
C GLY A 90 -11.99 -7.73 13.77
N VAL A 91 -11.96 -6.39 13.71
CA VAL A 91 -12.42 -5.61 12.57
C VAL A 91 -11.60 -5.93 11.34
N ILE A 92 -10.27 -6.02 11.41
CA ILE A 92 -9.48 -6.45 10.24
C ILE A 92 -9.83 -7.88 9.85
N GLY A 93 -10.05 -8.80 10.79
CA GLY A 93 -10.55 -10.16 10.45
C GLY A 93 -11.89 -10.11 9.71
N GLN A 94 -12.86 -9.33 10.23
CA GLN A 94 -14.16 -9.13 9.59
C GLN A 94 -14.06 -8.46 8.23
N LEU A 95 -13.21 -7.44 8.07
CA LEU A 95 -12.94 -6.78 6.80
C LEU A 95 -12.27 -7.75 5.83
N THR A 96 -11.32 -8.54 6.29
CA THR A 96 -10.58 -9.55 5.53
C THR A 96 -11.52 -10.65 5.02
N SER A 97 -12.42 -11.15 5.87
CA SER A 97 -13.49 -12.06 5.47
C SER A 97 -14.50 -11.40 4.53
N ARG A 98 -14.88 -10.15 4.79
CA ARG A 98 -15.86 -9.39 3.99
C ARG A 98 -15.33 -9.03 2.60
N TYR A 99 -14.04 -8.77 2.48
CA TYR A 99 -13.38 -8.37 1.25
C TYR A 99 -12.55 -9.50 0.59
N GLY A 100 -12.64 -10.73 1.10
CA GLY A 100 -12.37 -11.93 0.32
C GLY A 100 -10.98 -12.54 0.39
N VAL A 101 -10.19 -12.24 1.42
CA VAL A 101 -8.95 -13.01 1.65
C VAL A 101 -9.31 -14.35 2.29
N ASN A 102 -9.77 -15.30 1.48
CA ASN A 102 -9.98 -16.67 1.91
C ASN A 102 -8.68 -17.47 1.72
N GLY A 103 -8.15 -18.04 2.81
CA GLY A 103 -7.04 -19.01 2.75
C GLY A 103 -5.69 -18.43 2.29
N GLY A 104 -5.45 -17.13 2.47
CA GLY A 104 -4.16 -16.51 2.11
C GLY A 104 -3.98 -16.24 0.62
N GLN A 105 -5.03 -16.42 -0.19
CA GLN A 105 -5.04 -15.94 -1.58
C GLN A 105 -5.91 -14.67 -1.69
N PRO A 106 -5.44 -13.61 -2.36
CA PRO A 106 -6.25 -12.44 -2.64
C PRO A 106 -7.34 -12.82 -3.65
N GLY A 107 -8.50 -13.24 -3.16
CA GLY A 107 -9.71 -13.43 -3.95
C GLY A 107 -10.59 -12.18 -3.84
N ARG A 108 -11.06 -11.63 -4.96
CA ARG A 108 -12.13 -10.62 -4.91
C ARG A 108 -13.43 -11.33 -4.50
N ALA A 109 -13.77 -11.34 -3.20
CA ALA A 109 -15.10 -11.77 -2.76
C ALA A 109 -16.17 -10.69 -2.92
N TRP A 110 -15.74 -9.47 -3.24
CA TRP A 110 -16.60 -8.34 -3.56
C TRP A 110 -16.60 -8.12 -5.07
N GLN A 111 -17.78 -8.00 -5.66
CA GLN A 111 -17.93 -7.42 -6.99
C GLN A 111 -17.80 -5.90 -6.86
N PRO A 112 -17.05 -5.22 -7.74
CA PRO A 112 -17.05 -3.76 -7.81
C PRO A 112 -18.49 -3.26 -7.86
N LEU A 113 -18.85 -2.30 -7.00
CA LEU A 113 -20.18 -1.67 -7.05
C LEU A 113 -20.41 -1.00 -8.41
N ASP A 114 -19.32 -0.56 -9.03
CA ASP A 114 -19.26 0.00 -10.36
C ASP A 114 -18.43 -0.93 -11.25
N ASN A 115 -19.10 -1.62 -12.17
CA ASN A 115 -18.41 -2.08 -13.37
C ASN A 115 -18.33 -0.84 -14.26
N GLU A 116 -17.24 -0.09 -14.13
CA GLU A 116 -16.97 1.04 -15.01
C GLU A 116 -17.26 0.60 -16.44
N LYS A 117 -18.22 1.29 -17.07
CA LYS A 117 -18.61 0.99 -18.44
C LYS A 117 -17.33 1.10 -19.27
N PRO A 118 -16.92 0.03 -19.98
CA PRO A 118 -15.67 0.05 -20.73
C PRO A 118 -15.67 1.26 -21.67
N LEU A 119 -14.79 2.22 -21.39
CA LEU A 119 -14.74 3.50 -22.10
C LEU A 119 -14.11 3.38 -23.49
N ALA A 120 -13.54 2.21 -23.80
CA ALA A 120 -12.93 1.92 -25.11
C ALA A 120 -13.90 2.19 -26.27
N ASP A 121 -15.18 1.90 -26.09
CA ASP A 121 -16.24 2.11 -27.10
C ASP A 121 -17.25 3.19 -26.68
N TYR A 122 -16.96 3.97 -25.63
CA TYR A 122 -17.87 4.99 -25.13
C TYR A 122 -17.79 6.24 -26.00
N MET A 123 -18.84 6.46 -26.81
CA MET A 123 -19.05 7.76 -27.45
C MET A 123 -19.89 8.65 -26.53
N PRO A 124 -19.39 9.84 -26.14
CA PRO A 124 -20.19 10.79 -25.38
C PRO A 124 -21.41 11.22 -26.22
N PRO A 125 -22.55 11.51 -25.60
CA PRO A 125 -23.78 11.91 -26.30
C PRO A 125 -23.70 13.32 -26.91
N ALA A 126 -22.58 14.03 -26.70
CA ALA A 126 -22.32 15.32 -27.28
C ALA A 126 -21.60 15.15 -28.63
N GLU A 127 -21.99 15.92 -29.63
CA GLU A 127 -21.28 16.02 -30.90
C GLU A 127 -19.88 16.56 -30.61
N ILE A 128 -18.86 15.70 -30.76
CA ILE A 128 -17.47 16.13 -30.70
C ILE A 128 -17.15 16.78 -32.05
N PRO A 129 -16.72 18.06 -32.07
CA PRO A 129 -16.32 18.72 -33.31
C PRO A 129 -15.15 17.98 -33.97
N ASP A 130 -15.10 17.97 -35.29
CA ASP A 130 -13.97 17.39 -36.00
C ASP A 130 -12.68 18.15 -35.65
N ALA A 131 -11.64 17.40 -35.27
CA ALA A 131 -10.37 17.97 -34.88
C ALA A 131 -9.72 18.77 -36.03
N ALA A 132 -9.94 18.35 -37.29
CA ALA A 132 -9.43 19.10 -38.45
C ALA A 132 -10.16 20.44 -38.65
N GLU A 133 -11.48 20.47 -38.43
CA GLU A 133 -12.27 21.71 -38.47
C GLU A 133 -11.85 22.69 -37.36
N VAL A 134 -11.65 22.20 -36.14
CA VAL A 134 -11.18 23.03 -35.02
C VAL A 134 -9.81 23.62 -35.31
N ARG A 135 -8.88 22.83 -35.88
CA ARG A 135 -7.54 23.31 -36.26
C ARG A 135 -7.59 24.35 -37.37
N ALA A 136 -8.43 24.15 -38.38
CA ALA A 136 -8.60 25.12 -39.47
C ALA A 136 -9.18 26.46 -38.97
N ALA A 137 -9.93 26.44 -37.87
CA ALA A 137 -10.49 27.63 -37.24
C ALA A 137 -9.51 28.34 -36.28
N LEU A 138 -8.34 27.76 -35.96
CA LEU A 138 -7.35 28.41 -35.11
C LEU A 138 -6.63 29.52 -35.89
N VAL A 139 -6.83 30.77 -35.47
CA VAL A 139 -6.09 31.92 -35.99
C VAL A 139 -4.84 32.14 -35.14
N VAL A 140 -3.67 32.06 -35.77
CA VAL A 140 -2.40 32.40 -35.10
C VAL A 140 -2.37 33.91 -34.84
N PRO A 141 -2.21 34.36 -33.58
CA PRO A 141 -2.19 35.78 -33.27
C PRO A 141 -0.95 36.47 -33.84
N GLU A 142 -1.07 37.75 -34.19
CA GLU A 142 0.06 38.57 -34.63
C GLU A 142 1.11 38.67 -33.52
N THR A 143 2.33 38.21 -33.81
CA THR A 143 3.46 38.24 -32.87
C THR A 143 4.26 39.54 -33.00
N PRO A 144 4.72 40.13 -31.88
CA PRO A 144 5.57 41.33 -31.91
C PRO A 144 6.87 41.15 -32.72
N GLU A 145 7.34 42.20 -33.40
CA GLU A 145 8.53 42.18 -34.27
C GLU A 145 9.82 41.74 -33.55
N ASP A 146 9.88 41.92 -32.23
CA ASP A 146 11.03 41.57 -31.39
C ASP A 146 11.22 40.05 -31.19
N MET A 147 10.25 39.23 -31.62
CA MET A 147 10.30 37.77 -31.50
C MET A 147 9.97 37.05 -32.82
N PRO A 148 10.87 37.13 -33.83
CA PRO A 148 10.64 36.56 -35.16
C PRO A 148 10.48 35.02 -35.18
N PHE A 149 10.95 34.33 -34.14
CA PHE A 149 10.80 32.87 -34.00
C PHE A 149 9.46 32.46 -33.38
N ALA A 150 8.70 33.38 -32.80
CA ALA A 150 7.44 33.04 -32.15
C ALA A 150 6.36 32.66 -33.17
N THR A 151 6.33 33.31 -34.33
CA THR A 151 5.33 33.03 -35.38
C THR A 151 5.48 31.61 -35.91
N THR A 152 6.71 31.22 -36.28
CA THR A 152 7.01 29.89 -36.82
C THR A 152 6.78 28.79 -35.79
N LEU A 153 7.07 29.06 -34.51
CA LEU A 153 6.78 28.12 -33.42
C LEU A 153 5.27 27.93 -33.21
N LEU A 154 4.49 29.00 -33.23
CA LEU A 154 3.04 28.94 -33.05
C LEU A 154 2.33 28.24 -34.22
N GLU A 155 2.78 28.48 -35.46
CA GLU A 155 2.29 27.76 -36.63
C GLU A 155 2.60 26.27 -36.55
N HIS A 156 3.81 25.91 -36.08
CA HIS A 156 4.21 24.52 -35.90
C HIS A 156 3.37 23.82 -34.82
N LEU A 157 3.17 24.46 -33.67
CA LEU A 157 2.36 23.92 -32.57
C LEU A 157 0.88 23.77 -32.95
N ALA A 158 0.33 24.67 -33.77
CA ALA A 158 -1.05 24.56 -34.26
C ALA A 158 -1.28 23.30 -35.13
N GLN A 159 -0.22 22.81 -35.79
CA GLN A 159 -0.27 21.64 -36.68
C GLN A 159 0.13 20.32 -35.99
N GLN A 160 0.70 20.36 -34.79
CA GLN A 160 1.17 19.16 -34.09
C GLN A 160 0.01 18.28 -33.61
N ASP A 161 0.15 16.96 -33.70
CA ASP A 161 -0.84 16.02 -33.17
C ASP A 161 -1.00 16.19 -31.66
N LEU A 162 -2.23 16.48 -31.24
CA LEU A 162 -2.61 16.62 -29.84
C LEU A 162 -2.90 15.21 -29.31
N ASP A 163 -1.85 14.47 -28.98
CA ASP A 163 -2.01 13.29 -28.15
C ASP A 163 -1.92 13.73 -26.68
N PRO A 164 -3.03 13.73 -25.92
CA PRO A 164 -3.03 14.10 -24.51
C PRO A 164 -2.18 13.15 -23.64
N TRP A 165 -1.72 12.02 -24.17
CA TRP A 165 -0.93 11.01 -23.47
C TRP A 165 0.53 10.91 -23.93
N ALA A 166 0.95 11.68 -24.94
CA ALA A 166 2.33 11.65 -25.46
C ALA A 166 3.28 12.67 -24.80
N PHE A 167 2.86 13.33 -23.72
CA PHE A 167 3.73 14.27 -22.99
C PHE A 167 4.69 13.52 -22.06
N ASP A 168 5.97 13.47 -22.44
CA ASP A 168 7.05 13.13 -21.51
C ASP A 168 7.17 14.25 -20.47
N LEU A 169 6.61 14.01 -19.28
CA LEU A 169 6.79 14.91 -18.14
C LEU A 169 8.26 14.87 -17.71
N PRO A 170 8.94 16.01 -17.57
CA PRO A 170 10.33 16.03 -17.12
C PRO A 170 10.39 15.48 -15.69
N THR A 171 10.94 14.27 -15.53
CA THR A 171 11.41 13.76 -14.25
C THR A 171 12.51 14.70 -13.77
N GLN A 172 12.23 15.49 -12.75
CA GLN A 172 13.24 16.36 -12.15
C GLN A 172 14.33 15.50 -11.51
N ASP A 173 15.48 15.44 -12.17
CA ASP A 173 16.71 14.90 -11.60
C ASP A 173 17.18 15.85 -10.49
N HIS A 174 16.79 15.54 -9.25
CA HIS A 174 17.40 16.14 -8.07
C HIS A 174 18.87 15.67 -7.98
N THR A 175 19.77 16.53 -8.43
CA THR A 175 21.23 16.37 -8.24
C THR A 175 21.58 16.85 -6.81
N PRO A 176 22.47 16.15 -6.08
CA PRO A 176 22.62 16.24 -4.62
C PRO A 176 23.14 17.58 -4.07
#